data_AF-A0A7C7KYV9-F1
#
_entry.id   AF-A0A7C7KYV9-F1
#
_cell.length_a   1.000
_cell.length_b   1.000
_cell.length_c   1.000
_cell.angle_alpha   90.00
_cell.angle_beta   90.00
_cell.angle_gamma   90.00
#
_symmetry.space_group_name_H-M   'P 1'
#
loop_
_entity.id
_entity.type
_entity.pdbx_description
1 polymer ?
#
loop_
_entity_poly.entity_id
_entity_poly.type
_entity_poly.pdbx_seq_one_letter_code
_entity_poly.pdbx_strand_id
1 'polypeptide(L)'
;MASRGGPTRVNLVKELIKEPSNANKLAEKLNLDYTTVRHHLEVLISNGLLTTKGEKYNVVYFPSEILEDNLDLFEEVCAKLDSWERGMDKSRGRR
;
A
#
# COMPACT_ATOMS: atom_id res chain seq x y z
N MET A 1 -10.87 -13.00 -9.49
CA MET A 1 -10.33 -11.62 -9.55
C MET A 1 -9.01 -11.59 -8.77
N ALA A 2 -7.89 -11.79 -9.44
CA ALA A 2 -6.56 -11.61 -8.85
C ALA A 2 -5.86 -10.62 -9.78
N SER A 3 -5.69 -9.33 -9.43
CA SER A 3 -4.94 -8.46 -10.38
C SER A 3 -4.43 -7.06 -9.98
N ARG A 4 -4.79 -6.41 -8.87
CA ARG A 4 -4.26 -5.04 -8.58
C ARG A 4 -4.01 -4.67 -7.12
N GLY A 5 -4.55 -5.42 -6.17
CA GLY A 5 -4.46 -5.03 -4.76
C GLY A 5 -3.05 -5.06 -4.15
N GLY A 6 -2.14 -5.90 -4.67
CA GLY A 6 -0.74 -5.93 -4.23
C GLY A 6 -0.02 -4.61 -4.47
N PRO A 7 0.15 -4.19 -5.74
CA PRO A 7 0.81 -2.93 -6.08
C PRO A 7 0.18 -1.71 -5.42
N THR A 8 -1.16 -1.63 -5.37
CA THR A 8 -1.84 -0.50 -4.71
C THR A 8 -1.49 -0.40 -3.23
N ARG A 9 -1.46 -1.53 -2.50
CA ARG A 9 -1.07 -1.56 -1.10
C ARG A 9 0.40 -1.18 -0.90
N VAL A 10 1.30 -1.65 -1.78
CA VAL A 10 2.72 -1.25 -1.74
C VAL A 10 2.85 0.26 -1.89
N ASN A 11 2.16 0.86 -2.86
CA ASN A 11 2.21 2.31 -3.07
C ASN A 11 1.66 3.10 -1.89
N LEU A 12 0.56 2.65 -1.29
CA LEU A 12 0.00 3.26 -0.08
C LEU A 12 1.00 3.22 1.08
N VAL A 13 1.62 2.06 1.32
CA VAL A 13 2.62 1.92 2.39
C VAL A 13 3.84 2.81 2.12
N LYS A 14 4.35 2.85 0.89
CA LYS A 14 5.48 3.71 0.51
C LYS A 14 5.17 5.20 0.74
N GLU A 15 3.97 5.67 0.42
CA GLU A 15 3.59 7.06 0.68
C GLU A 15 3.46 7.35 2.19
N LEU A 16 2.97 6.39 2.98
CA LEU A 16 2.84 6.54 4.42
C LEU A 16 4.18 6.48 5.17
N ILE A 17 5.15 5.71 4.67
CA ILE A 17 6.53 5.72 5.18
C ILE A 17 7.18 7.09 4.94
N LYS A 18 6.94 7.71 3.78
CA LYS A 18 7.45 9.06 3.50
C LYS A 18 6.79 10.12 4.36
N GLU A 19 5.45 10.06 4.46
CA GLU A 19 4.66 11.07 5.17
C GLU A 19 3.31 10.49 5.62
N PRO A 20 3.11 10.30 6.93
CA PRO A 20 1.81 9.95 7.48
C PRO A 20 0.71 10.89 6.99
N SER A 21 -0.37 10.32 6.47
CA SER A 21 -1.38 11.06 5.71
C SER A 21 -2.77 10.49 5.95
N ASN A 22 -3.80 11.29 5.67
CA ASN A 22 -5.19 10.82 5.68
C ASN A 22 -5.56 10.16 4.33
N ALA A 23 -6.69 9.45 4.31
CA ALA A 23 -7.14 8.71 3.13
C ALA A 23 -7.46 9.61 1.92
N ASN A 24 -7.93 10.85 2.14
CA ASN A 24 -8.20 11.79 1.05
C ASN A 24 -6.90 12.20 0.33
N LYS A 25 -5.87 12.58 1.10
CA LYS A 25 -4.55 12.96 0.56
C LYS A 25 -3.90 11.79 -0.19
N LEU A 26 -4.06 10.57 0.29
CA LEU A 26 -3.57 9.37 -0.39
C LEU A 26 -4.31 9.09 -1.70
N ALA A 27 -5.64 9.27 -1.72
CA ALA A 27 -6.45 9.13 -2.92
C ALA A 27 -6.02 10.14 -4.01
N GLU A 28 -5.79 11.39 -3.63
CA GLU A 28 -5.28 12.43 -4.53
C GLU A 28 -3.88 12.11 -5.03
N LYS A 29 -2.92 11.83 -4.14
CA LYS A 29 -1.52 11.54 -4.51
C LYS A 29 -1.39 10.34 -5.45
N LEU A 30 -2.20 9.30 -5.23
CA LEU A 30 -2.14 8.06 -6.02
C LEU A 30 -3.12 8.04 -7.19
N ASN A 31 -3.92 9.09 -7.36
CA ASN A 31 -5.00 9.18 -8.35
C ASN A 31 -5.93 7.95 -8.32
N LEU A 32 -6.45 7.64 -7.11
CA LEU A 32 -7.32 6.49 -6.83
C LEU A 32 -8.65 6.94 -6.23
N ASP A 33 -9.69 6.14 -6.42
CA ASP A 33 -10.96 6.35 -5.73
C ASP A 33 -10.80 6.22 -4.21
N TYR A 34 -11.42 7.14 -3.47
CA TYR A 34 -11.39 7.16 -2.01
C TYR A 34 -11.83 5.83 -1.38
N THR A 35 -12.88 5.20 -1.90
CA THR A 35 -13.39 3.90 -1.40
C THR A 35 -12.38 2.78 -1.60
N THR A 36 -11.65 2.79 -2.71
CA THR A 36 -10.56 1.86 -3.00
C THR A 36 -9.40 2.04 -2.02
N VAL A 37 -8.99 3.28 -1.76
CA VAL A 37 -7.96 3.61 -0.77
C VAL A 37 -8.37 3.15 0.62
N ARG A 38 -9.60 3.47 1.05
CA ARG A 38 -10.16 3.05 2.34
C ARG A 38 -10.13 1.54 2.52
N HIS A 39 -10.60 0.79 1.52
CA HIS A 39 -10.59 -0.66 1.55
C HIS A 39 -9.16 -1.22 1.74
N HIS A 40 -8.19 -0.69 1.00
CA HIS A 40 -6.81 -1.12 1.13
C HIS A 40 -6.16 -0.76 2.46
N LEU A 41 -6.44 0.43 3.00
CA LEU A 41 -5.96 0.85 4.31
C LEU A 41 -6.52 -0.05 5.42
N GLU A 42 -7.80 -0.42 5.35
CA GLU A 42 -8.42 -1.36 6.31
C GLU A 42 -7.77 -2.74 6.27
N VAL A 43 -7.46 -3.26 5.08
CA VAL A 43 -6.73 -4.53 4.93
C VAL A 43 -5.31 -4.43 5.51
N LEU A 44 -4.62 -3.31 5.30
CA LEU A 44 -3.26 -3.10 5.82
C LEU A 44 -3.23 -2.98 7.35
N ILE A 45 -4.25 -2.33 7.95
CA ILE A 45 -4.44 -2.27 9.40
C ILE A 45 -4.75 -3.65 9.96
N SER A 46 -5.65 -4.40 9.32
CA SER A 46 -6.00 -5.76 9.75
C SER A 46 -4.80 -6.72 9.73
N ASN A 47 -3.80 -6.43 8.89
CA ASN A 47 -2.56 -7.19 8.83
C ASN A 47 -1.46 -6.65 9.77
N GLY A 48 -1.75 -5.61 10.56
CA GLY A 48 -0.81 -5.02 11.50
C GLY A 48 0.31 -4.19 10.87
N LEU A 49 0.20 -3.84 9.58
CA LEU A 49 1.23 -3.06 8.86
C LEU A 49 1.06 -1.56 9.05
N LEU A 50 -0.16 -1.11 9.34
CA LEU A 50 -0.47 0.30 9.58
C LEU A 50 -1.20 0.46 10.91
N THR A 51 -1.03 1.63 11.51
CA THR A 51 -1.82 2.12 12.64
C THR A 51 -2.48 3.45 12.30
N THR A 52 -3.39 3.93 13.15
CA THR A 52 -4.12 5.17 12.94
C THR A 52 -4.16 6.05 14.18
N LYS A 53 -4.31 7.35 13.96
CA LYS A 53 -4.56 8.34 15.02
C LYS A 53 -5.63 9.33 14.56
N GLY A 54 -6.48 9.75 15.50
CA GLY A 54 -7.54 10.74 15.28
C GLY A 54 -8.95 10.16 15.41
N GLU A 55 -9.96 11.00 15.21
CA GLU A 55 -11.37 10.65 15.40
C GLU A 55 -12.18 10.82 14.11
N LYS A 56 -13.15 9.91 13.90
CA LYS A 56 -14.22 9.84 12.88
C LYS A 56 -13.93 10.34 11.45
N TYR A 57 -13.54 11.61 11.27
CA TYR A 57 -13.35 12.25 9.96
C TYR A 57 -11.94 12.76 9.71
N ASN A 58 -11.06 12.76 10.71
CA ASN A 58 -9.67 13.19 10.57
C ASN A 58 -8.71 12.09 11.03
N VAL A 59 -8.82 10.93 10.38
CA VAL A 59 -7.94 9.79 10.65
C VAL A 59 -6.67 9.93 9.81
N VAL A 60 -5.54 9.99 10.49
CA VAL A 60 -4.20 9.91 9.88
C VAL A 60 -3.68 8.48 10.04
N TYR A 61 -3.11 7.95 8.97
CA TYR A 61 -2.55 6.61 8.91
C TYR A 61 -1.03 6.69 9.02
N PHE A 62 -0.44 5.72 9.70
CA PHE A 62 1.00 5.65 10.00
C PHE A 62 1.50 4.23 9.75
N PRO A 63 2.78 4.04 9.37
CA PRO A 63 3.46 2.77 9.56
C PRO A 63 3.29 2.26 10.99
N SER A 64 3.08 0.96 11.18
CA SER A 64 3.16 0.36 12.51
C SER A 64 4.62 0.21 12.93
N GLU A 65 4.88 0.08 14.23
CA GLU A 65 6.22 -0.23 14.76
C GLU A 65 6.82 -1.48 14.10
N ILE A 66 6.00 -2.51 13.90
CA ILE A 66 6.41 -3.74 13.20
C ILE A 66 6.90 -3.43 11.78
N LEU A 67 6.22 -2.55 11.05
CA LEU A 67 6.64 -2.18 9.70
C LEU A 67 7.91 -1.32 9.72
N GLU A 68 8.02 -0.38 10.66
CA GLU A 68 9.20 0.49 10.80
C GLU A 68 10.46 -0.32 11.16
N ASP A 69 10.34 -1.30 12.05
CA ASP A 69 11.44 -2.19 12.43
C ASP A 69 11.86 -3.15 11.30
N ASN A 70 11.01 -3.34 10.29
CA ASN A 70 11.19 -4.32 9.21
C ASN A 70 11.16 -3.68 7.81
N LEU A 71 11.58 -2.41 7.69
CA LEU A 71 11.58 -1.71 6.40
C LEU A 71 12.44 -2.41 5.34
N ASP A 72 13.58 -2.98 5.73
CA ASP A 72 14.44 -3.73 4.80
C ASP A 72 13.70 -4.94 4.20
N LEU A 73 12.99 -5.69 5.04
CA LEU A 73 12.17 -6.82 4.60
C LEU A 73 11.01 -6.35 3.70
N PHE A 74 10.40 -5.21 4.03
CA PHE A 74 9.36 -4.62 3.20
C PHE A 74 9.89 -4.26 1.80
N GLU A 75 11.07 -3.65 1.70
CA GLU A 75 11.69 -3.32 0.41
C GLU A 75 12.06 -4.59 -0.39
N GLU A 76 12.54 -5.65 0.27
CA GLU A 76 12.76 -6.94 -0.38
C GLU A 76 11.48 -7.53 -0.98
N VAL A 77 10.37 -7.46 -0.25
CA VAL A 77 9.06 -7.92 -0.73
C VAL A 77 8.60 -7.09 -1.93
N CYS A 78 8.79 -5.77 -1.87
CA CYS A 78 8.49 -4.88 -3.00
C CYS A 78 9.30 -5.25 -4.24
N ALA A 79 10.61 -5.46 -4.10
CA ALA A 79 11.48 -5.85 -5.20
C ALA A 79 11.06 -7.19 -5.83
N LYS A 80 10.67 -8.16 -5.00
CA LYS A 80 10.13 -9.46 -5.46
C LYS A 80 8.84 -9.27 -6.25
N LEU A 81 7.91 -8.46 -5.76
CA LEU A 81 6.66 -8.15 -6.47
C LEU A 81 6.93 -7.50 -7.83
N ASP A 82 7.80 -6.50 -7.90
CA ASP A 82 8.18 -5.83 -9.16
C ASP A 82 8.84 -6.79 -10.16
N SER A 83 9.61 -7.76 -9.67
CA SER A 83 10.22 -8.79 -10.51
C SER A 83 9.18 -9.76 -11.07
N TRP A 84 8.16 -10.12 -10.28
CA TRP A 84 7.07 -10.99 -10.72
C TRP A 84 6.15 -10.30 -11.73
N GLU A 85 5.84 -9.02 -11.56
CA GLU A 85 5.04 -8.28 -12.53
C GLU A 85 5.74 -8.21 -13.89
N ARG A 86 7.05 -7.88 -13.90
CA ARG A 86 7.85 -7.85 -15.14
C ARG A 86 8.02 -9.23 -15.78
N GLY A 87 8.02 -10.31 -14.99
CA GLY A 87 8.04 -11.68 -15.51
C GLY A 87 6.71 -12.14 -16.11
N MET A 88 5.59 -11.72 -15.52
CA MET A 88 4.24 -12.03 -16.02
C MET A 88 3.93 -11.29 -17.32
N ASP A 89 4.39 -10.05 -17.47
CA ASP A 89 4.25 -9.26 -18.71
C ASP A 89 4.89 -9.96 -19.93
N LYS A 90 6.10 -10.51 -19.75
CA LYS A 90 6.80 -11.29 -20.78
C LYS A 90 6.09 -12.57 -21.20
N SER A 91 5.21 -13.11 -20.36
CA SER A 91 4.45 -14.33 -20.65
C SER A 91 3.16 -14.08 -21.45
N ARG A 92 2.72 -12.81 -21.56
CA ARG A 92 1.51 -12.41 -22.31
C ARG A 92 1.80 -11.96 -23.75
N GLY A 93 3.07 -11.74 -24.10
CA GLY A 93 3.52 -11.26 -25.42
C GLY A 93 3.77 -12.32 -26.49
N ARG A 94 3.40 -13.60 -26.27
CA ARG A 94 3.42 -14.64 -27.32
C ARG A 94 1.99 -14.87 -27.85
N ARG A 95 1.56 -14.02 -28.78
CA ARG A 95 0.64 -14.38 -29.87
C ARG A 95 1.13 -13.73 -31.14
#